data_AF-A0A395IWP7-F1
#
_entry.id   AF-A0A395IWP7-F1
#
_cell.length_a   1.000
_cell.length_b   1.000
_cell.length_c   1.000
_cell.angle_alpha   90.00
_cell.angle_beta   90.00
_cell.angle_gamma   90.00
#
_symmetry.space_group_name_H-M   'P 1'
#
loop_
_entity.id
_entity.type
_entity.pdbx_description
1 polymer ?
#
loop_
_entity_poly.entity_id
_entity_poly.type
_entity_poly.pdbx_seq_one_letter_code
_entity_poly.pdbx_strand_id
1 'polypeptide(L)'
;MASTFSWTPIKMSFSGGSGAPMWTLYACGLNPEKFAVTEAAVVHNTYPDPENFPKMIWSTNYTRLACQTIFTFFFAGRDFAPKCIIDGKNIQDYLQDHFVNACAHLAKRINEAGDIENEVVIGWESMNEPNRGLVGWANISTIPSEQKLQKGTSPTAFQAMLTGSGRACEIDSWDFGGMGPYKSGRVLVDPQGETAWLPVDYDESRYSYKRDPGWKLGECIWAQHGVWDPSTDTLLKKDYFKKNPRTGKEISYEEFTNSYYMDYYRKHRDAIRAHHKDSILFCQPPVLEIPPSIKGTKDDDPLMVYAPHYYDGVTLMTKKWNRYWNVDVFGILRGRYLSPAFAIKLGETAIRNCFRDQLSAIKKEGEDYMGNHPCVLTEFEGSAMAGYTLWLYMCENKHSLGDQWNGEDLSIFSLDDLPLPLEANPSTPSESSSSLVDHTTGPNTKKQNSDESTVNPGNLKATLKTPSISSKQTDSPPELTDSPGYRAAEAYVRPSPIATAGKISKLRVSTSEIAFLHFAFMPDKCNVEVSAGKWTISTDDEDGGMIQRLRWWHAEGEHSIKVTGVI
;
A
#
# COMPACT_ATOMS: atom_id res chain seq x y z
N MET A 1 14.64 -2.58 -11.24
CA MET A 1 13.54 -2.31 -10.28
C MET A 1 13.00 -0.94 -10.63
N ALA A 2 11.70 -0.83 -10.97
CA ALA A 2 11.07 0.48 -11.10
C ALA A 2 10.58 0.88 -9.70
N SER A 3 11.06 2.01 -9.18
CA SER A 3 10.51 2.62 -7.97
C SER A 3 9.31 3.47 -8.35
N THR A 4 8.13 3.11 -7.86
CA THR A 4 6.92 3.93 -7.97
C THR A 4 6.96 5.01 -6.90
N PHE A 5 7.06 6.28 -7.31
CA PHE A 5 6.79 7.41 -6.42
C PHE A 5 5.28 7.63 -6.39
N SER A 6 4.60 7.02 -5.42
CA SER A 6 3.17 7.18 -5.28
C SER A 6 2.85 8.50 -4.57
N TRP A 7 2.15 9.40 -5.26
CA TRP A 7 1.44 10.50 -4.64
C TRP A 7 0.02 10.01 -4.32
N THR A 8 -0.36 9.97 -3.04
CA THR A 8 -1.73 9.66 -2.62
C THR A 8 -2.47 10.96 -2.32
N PRO A 9 -3.15 11.60 -3.28
CA PRO A 9 -3.50 13.02 -3.18
C PRO A 9 -4.47 13.39 -2.05
N ILE A 10 -5.03 12.46 -1.25
CA ILE A 10 -6.01 12.80 -0.21
C ILE A 10 -5.83 11.99 1.08
N LYS A 11 -4.84 11.11 1.15
CA LYS A 11 -4.21 10.78 2.42
C LYS A 11 -3.38 12.05 2.72
N MET A 12 -3.68 12.84 3.76
CA MET A 12 -2.84 14.00 4.13
C MET A 12 -2.21 13.70 5.47
N SER A 13 -0.97 14.15 5.72
CA SER A 13 -0.35 13.94 7.04
C SER A 13 -1.24 14.47 8.15
N PHE A 14 -2.00 15.52 7.87
CA PHE A 14 -2.96 16.15 8.78
C PHE A 14 -4.37 15.57 8.73
N SER A 15 -4.62 14.52 7.94
CA SER A 15 -5.87 13.74 7.93
C SER A 15 -5.64 12.24 8.06
N GLY A 16 -4.46 11.82 8.55
CA GLY A 16 -4.12 10.42 8.84
C GLY A 16 -3.60 9.61 7.64
N GLY A 17 -2.91 10.27 6.71
CA GLY A 17 -2.26 9.66 5.54
C GLY A 17 -1.09 10.50 4.96
N SER A 18 -0.74 10.43 3.68
CA SER A 18 0.26 11.29 3.01
C SER A 18 -0.08 11.60 1.55
N GLY A 19 0.35 12.77 1.06
CA GLY A 19 0.26 13.15 -0.36
C GLY A 19 -0.17 14.61 -0.59
N ALA A 20 -1.41 15.01 -0.32
CA ALA A 20 -1.79 16.40 -0.59
C ALA A 20 -1.15 17.41 0.38
N PRO A 21 -0.73 18.58 -0.14
CA PRO A 21 -0.20 19.65 0.69
C PRO A 21 -1.31 20.31 1.51
N MET A 22 -0.95 20.74 2.73
CA MET A 22 -1.86 21.32 3.74
C MET A 22 -2.78 22.45 3.21
N TRP A 23 -2.31 23.27 2.27
CA TRP A 23 -3.10 24.38 1.72
C TRP A 23 -4.43 23.91 1.12
N THR A 24 -4.49 22.67 0.63
CA THR A 24 -5.71 22.09 0.05
C THR A 24 -6.83 21.92 1.07
N LEU A 25 -6.52 21.64 2.35
CA LEU A 25 -7.51 21.60 3.42
C LEU A 25 -8.14 22.98 3.64
N TYR A 26 -7.30 24.00 3.72
CA TYR A 26 -7.76 25.37 3.86
C TYR A 26 -8.58 25.81 2.65
N ALA A 27 -8.14 25.47 1.43
CA ALA A 27 -8.93 25.70 0.23
C ALA A 27 -10.29 25.00 0.28
N CYS A 28 -10.36 23.78 0.82
CA CYS A 28 -11.62 23.06 1.06
C CYS A 28 -12.48 23.63 2.20
N GLY A 29 -12.06 24.73 2.85
CA GLY A 29 -12.77 25.33 3.96
C GLY A 29 -12.61 24.57 5.28
N LEU A 30 -11.67 23.63 5.37
CA LEU A 30 -11.47 22.77 6.54
C LEU A 30 -10.35 23.32 7.45
N ASN A 31 -10.54 23.16 8.77
CA ASN A 31 -9.60 23.53 9.80
C ASN A 31 -8.91 22.30 10.42
N PRO A 32 -7.69 21.95 9.97
CA PRO A 32 -6.97 20.77 10.45
C PRO A 32 -6.65 20.83 11.95
N GLU A 33 -6.54 22.02 12.56
CA GLU A 33 -6.27 22.17 14.00
C GLU A 33 -7.43 21.65 14.87
N LYS A 34 -8.62 21.49 14.28
CA LYS A 34 -9.84 21.06 14.98
C LYS A 34 -10.23 19.62 14.65
N PHE A 35 -9.45 18.91 13.84
CA PHE A 35 -9.80 17.54 13.41
C PHE A 35 -9.81 16.54 14.55
N ALA A 36 -8.89 16.66 15.52
CA ALA A 36 -8.84 15.75 16.67
C ALA A 36 -10.10 15.87 17.55
N VAL A 37 -10.47 17.09 17.94
CA VAL A 37 -11.63 17.35 18.82
C VAL A 37 -12.97 17.05 18.12
N THR A 38 -13.07 17.29 16.81
CA THR A 38 -14.27 17.01 16.01
C THR A 38 -14.34 15.59 15.46
N GLU A 39 -13.26 14.83 15.62
CA GLU A 39 -13.04 13.54 14.97
C GLU A 39 -13.18 13.57 13.43
N ALA A 40 -12.99 14.74 12.80
CA ALA A 40 -13.03 14.90 11.34
C ALA A 40 -11.88 14.17 10.62
N ALA A 41 -10.80 13.87 11.35
CA ALA A 41 -9.77 12.89 10.98
C ALA A 41 -9.09 12.36 12.25
N VAL A 42 -8.55 11.15 12.18
CA VAL A 42 -7.69 10.56 13.21
C VAL A 42 -6.25 10.57 12.70
N VAL A 43 -5.39 11.23 13.47
CA VAL A 43 -4.00 11.49 13.11
C VAL A 43 -3.11 11.19 14.31
N HIS A 44 -1.96 10.56 14.08
CA HIS A 44 -1.06 10.11 15.15
C HIS A 44 -0.58 11.26 16.04
N ASN A 45 -0.10 12.35 15.46
CA ASN A 45 0.51 13.48 16.19
C ASN A 45 -0.46 14.28 17.06
N THR A 46 -1.77 14.23 16.76
CA THR A 46 -2.83 14.88 17.55
C THR A 46 -3.66 13.88 18.32
N TYR A 47 -3.30 12.61 18.31
CA TYR A 47 -4.01 11.59 19.06
C TYR A 47 -3.77 11.80 20.57
N PRO A 48 -4.79 11.62 21.45
CA PRO A 48 -4.62 11.91 22.88
C PRO A 48 -3.49 11.13 23.56
N ASP A 49 -3.20 9.92 23.07
CA ASP A 49 -2.13 9.06 23.56
C ASP A 49 -1.30 8.51 22.38
N PRO A 50 -0.38 9.32 21.81
CA PRO A 50 0.35 8.96 20.59
C PRO A 50 1.17 7.67 20.76
N GLU A 51 1.67 7.39 21.96
CA GLU A 51 2.44 6.16 22.24
C GLU A 51 1.60 4.90 22.03
N ASN A 52 0.28 4.99 22.25
CA ASN A 52 -0.68 3.89 22.06
C ASN A 52 -1.58 4.12 20.84
N PHE A 53 -1.08 4.80 19.80
CA PHE A 53 -1.85 5.00 18.57
C PHE A 53 -2.31 3.66 17.96
N PRO A 54 -3.61 3.46 17.66
CA PRO A 54 -4.09 2.16 17.21
C PRO A 54 -3.52 1.77 15.84
N LYS A 55 -2.79 0.65 15.79
CA LYS A 55 -2.25 0.11 14.52
C LYS A 55 -3.36 -0.16 13.49
N MET A 56 -3.10 0.08 12.21
CA MET A 56 -4.05 -0.19 11.10
C MET A 56 -5.39 0.57 11.20
N ILE A 57 -5.43 1.70 11.91
CA ILE A 57 -6.65 2.52 12.03
C ILE A 57 -6.88 3.43 10.83
N TRP A 58 -5.89 3.65 9.95
CA TRP A 58 -5.97 4.63 8.85
C TRP A 58 -7.22 4.47 7.99
N SER A 59 -7.74 3.24 7.84
CA SER A 59 -8.89 2.92 6.96
C SER A 59 -10.18 3.55 7.44
N THR A 60 -10.27 3.86 8.72
CA THR A 60 -11.44 4.56 9.27
C THR A 60 -11.45 6.03 8.93
N ASN A 61 -10.35 6.64 8.48
CA ASN A 61 -10.42 8.01 7.97
C ASN A 61 -11.35 8.13 6.76
N TYR A 62 -11.56 7.07 5.97
CA TYR A 62 -12.55 7.08 4.88
C TYR A 62 -14.02 7.22 5.35
N THR A 63 -14.33 7.02 6.64
CA THR A 63 -15.67 7.33 7.20
C THR A 63 -15.77 8.74 7.78
N ARG A 64 -14.68 9.49 7.84
CA ARG A 64 -14.62 10.79 8.52
C ARG A 64 -14.77 11.96 7.57
N LEU A 65 -15.22 13.08 8.14
CA LEU A 65 -15.67 14.25 7.38
C LEU A 65 -14.63 14.77 6.39
N ALA A 66 -13.36 14.88 6.82
CA ALA A 66 -12.32 15.45 5.98
C ALA A 66 -12.12 14.62 4.71
N CYS A 67 -11.87 13.31 4.87
CA CYS A 67 -11.63 12.40 3.76
C CYS A 67 -12.85 12.32 2.82
N GLN A 68 -14.05 12.12 3.38
CA GLN A 68 -15.31 12.08 2.62
C GLN A 68 -15.51 13.35 1.79
N THR A 69 -15.28 14.52 2.39
CA THR A 69 -15.50 15.81 1.74
C THR A 69 -14.49 16.05 0.63
N ILE A 70 -13.20 15.83 0.89
CA ILE A 70 -12.14 16.16 -0.07
C ILE A 70 -12.18 15.23 -1.29
N PHE A 71 -12.41 13.93 -1.11
CA PHE A 71 -12.60 13.02 -2.26
C PHE A 71 -13.83 13.40 -3.08
N THR A 72 -14.93 13.80 -2.42
CA THR A 72 -16.13 14.27 -3.11
C THR A 72 -15.87 15.56 -3.88
N PHE A 73 -15.13 16.52 -3.30
CA PHE A 73 -14.71 17.74 -3.98
C PHE A 73 -13.82 17.43 -5.17
N PHE A 74 -12.80 16.60 -4.99
CA PHE A 74 -11.82 16.29 -6.02
C PHE A 74 -12.43 15.60 -7.23
N PHE A 75 -13.34 14.63 -7.04
CA PHE A 75 -13.90 13.89 -8.17
C PHE A 75 -15.22 14.46 -8.69
N ALA A 76 -16.07 15.05 -7.83
CA ALA A 76 -17.44 15.41 -8.18
C ALA A 76 -17.92 16.74 -7.57
N GLY A 77 -17.01 17.65 -7.24
CA GLY A 77 -17.33 18.97 -6.69
C GLY A 77 -18.29 19.79 -7.55
N ARG A 78 -18.25 19.67 -8.87
CA ARG A 78 -19.19 20.39 -9.77
C ARG A 78 -20.64 19.98 -9.57
N ASP A 79 -20.86 18.69 -9.29
CA ASP A 79 -22.19 18.12 -9.18
C ASP A 79 -22.72 18.27 -7.75
N PHE A 80 -21.91 17.95 -6.73
CA PHE A 80 -22.38 17.89 -5.35
C PHE A 80 -22.02 19.11 -4.50
N ALA A 81 -21.04 19.91 -4.91
CA ALA A 81 -20.60 21.11 -4.21
C ALA A 81 -20.53 22.35 -5.15
N PRO A 82 -21.59 22.66 -5.94
CA PRO A 82 -21.55 23.73 -6.94
C PRO A 82 -21.27 25.12 -6.37
N LYS A 83 -21.55 25.37 -5.09
CA LYS A 83 -21.22 26.64 -4.42
C LYS A 83 -19.72 26.80 -4.15
N CYS A 84 -18.97 25.71 -4.17
CA CYS A 84 -17.55 25.73 -3.83
C CYS A 84 -16.72 26.25 -4.98
N ILE A 85 -16.50 27.56 -5.03
CA ILE A 85 -15.74 28.24 -6.09
C ILE A 85 -14.56 29.02 -5.50
N ILE A 86 -13.39 28.86 -6.13
CA ILE A 86 -12.15 29.58 -5.83
C ILE A 86 -11.58 30.08 -7.16
N ASP A 87 -11.23 31.36 -7.23
CA ASP A 87 -10.68 32.01 -8.44
C ASP A 87 -11.55 31.79 -9.68
N GLY A 88 -12.88 31.80 -9.49
CA GLY A 88 -13.86 31.56 -10.55
C GLY A 88 -13.93 30.10 -11.04
N LYS A 89 -13.20 29.17 -10.42
CA LYS A 89 -13.22 27.74 -10.72
C LYS A 89 -13.92 26.95 -9.62
N ASN A 90 -14.70 25.94 -9.98
CA ASN A 90 -15.22 25.01 -8.97
C ASN A 90 -14.07 24.27 -8.28
N ILE A 91 -14.24 23.94 -7.00
CA ILE A 91 -13.24 23.26 -6.17
C ILE A 91 -12.70 21.97 -6.80
N GLN A 92 -13.53 21.24 -7.55
CA GLN A 92 -13.10 20.08 -8.33
C GLN A 92 -11.98 20.43 -9.30
N ASP A 93 -12.25 21.42 -10.17
CA ASP A 93 -11.31 21.82 -11.20
C ASP A 93 -10.08 22.47 -10.59
N TYR A 94 -10.26 23.27 -9.54
CA TYR A 94 -9.16 23.89 -8.79
C TYR A 94 -8.19 22.83 -8.23
N LEU A 95 -8.69 21.84 -7.47
CA LEU A 95 -7.85 20.79 -6.90
C LEU A 95 -7.22 19.90 -7.97
N GLN A 96 -7.99 19.47 -8.98
CA GLN A 96 -7.46 18.65 -10.06
C GLN A 96 -6.42 19.39 -10.91
N ASP A 97 -6.65 20.67 -11.25
CA ASP A 97 -5.68 21.48 -11.99
C ASP A 97 -4.36 21.55 -11.23
N HIS A 98 -4.40 21.88 -9.93
CA HIS A 98 -3.18 21.98 -9.13
C HIS A 98 -2.43 20.65 -9.03
N PHE A 99 -3.13 19.54 -8.79
CA PHE A 99 -2.52 18.22 -8.73
C PHE A 99 -1.89 17.82 -10.09
N VAL A 100 -2.69 17.86 -11.15
CA VAL A 100 -2.24 17.45 -12.49
C VAL A 100 -1.11 18.35 -13.00
N ASN A 101 -1.16 19.66 -12.76
CA ASN A 101 -0.09 20.57 -13.15
C ASN A 101 1.21 20.32 -12.36
N ALA A 102 1.14 19.86 -11.11
CA ALA A 102 2.33 19.47 -10.36
C ALA A 102 2.99 18.22 -10.97
N CYS A 103 2.20 17.20 -11.30
CA CYS A 103 2.68 16.00 -12.01
C CYS A 103 3.25 16.36 -13.40
N ALA A 104 2.54 17.18 -14.17
CA ALA A 104 2.99 17.64 -15.48
C ALA A 104 4.27 18.50 -15.38
N HIS A 105 4.41 19.30 -14.34
CA HIS A 105 5.64 20.04 -14.08
C HIS A 105 6.81 19.09 -13.84
N LEU A 106 6.63 18.04 -13.03
CA LEU A 106 7.67 17.02 -12.85
C LEU A 106 8.00 16.33 -14.19
N ALA A 107 7.00 15.99 -14.99
CA ALA A 107 7.20 15.39 -16.31
C ALA A 107 8.01 16.29 -17.23
N LYS A 108 7.69 17.59 -17.25
CA LYS A 108 8.45 18.60 -17.96
C LYS A 108 9.91 18.65 -17.50
N ARG A 109 10.17 18.64 -16.18
CA ARG A 109 11.54 18.70 -15.65
C ARG A 109 12.35 17.44 -15.97
N ILE A 110 11.70 16.28 -15.99
CA ILE A 110 12.31 15.00 -16.41
C ILE A 110 12.66 15.03 -17.89
N ASN A 111 11.74 15.51 -18.74
CA ASN A 111 11.99 15.71 -20.16
C ASN A 111 13.16 16.69 -20.41
N GLU A 112 13.19 17.82 -19.70
CA GLU A 112 14.22 18.86 -19.83
C GLU A 112 15.62 18.42 -19.34
N ALA A 113 15.72 17.38 -18.51
CA ALA A 113 17.00 16.83 -18.07
C ALA A 113 17.73 16.06 -19.20
N GLY A 114 16.97 15.40 -20.08
CA GLY A 114 17.47 14.78 -21.31
C GLY A 114 18.18 13.42 -21.17
N ASP A 115 18.50 12.99 -19.95
CA ASP A 115 19.24 11.74 -19.66
C ASP A 115 18.46 10.75 -18.78
N ILE A 116 17.26 11.11 -18.32
CA ILE A 116 16.45 10.28 -17.42
C ILE A 116 15.09 9.87 -18.01
N GLU A 117 14.53 10.62 -18.96
CA GLU A 117 13.30 10.22 -19.65
C GLU A 117 13.57 8.97 -20.48
N ASN A 118 12.72 7.95 -20.36
CA ASN A 118 12.82 6.64 -21.02
C ASN A 118 14.04 5.77 -20.65
N GLU A 119 15.07 6.34 -20.02
CA GLU A 119 16.22 5.59 -19.49
C GLU A 119 15.98 5.16 -18.03
N VAL A 120 15.54 6.09 -17.17
CA VAL A 120 15.29 5.85 -15.74
C VAL A 120 13.81 5.92 -15.41
N VAL A 121 13.12 6.95 -15.93
CA VAL A 121 11.68 7.15 -15.74
C VAL A 121 10.97 6.75 -17.02
N ILE A 122 10.30 5.60 -16.98
CA ILE A 122 9.62 4.99 -18.13
C ILE A 122 8.11 5.24 -18.17
N GLY A 123 7.53 5.77 -17.10
CA GLY A 123 6.08 5.85 -16.98
C GLY A 123 5.57 6.58 -15.74
N TRP A 124 4.25 6.73 -15.69
CA TRP A 124 3.52 7.50 -14.68
C TRP A 124 2.29 6.75 -14.22
N GLU A 125 2.08 6.71 -12.92
CA GLU A 125 0.86 6.21 -12.31
C GLU A 125 -0.11 7.35 -11.99
N SER A 126 -1.38 7.14 -12.32
CA SER A 126 -2.37 8.22 -12.29
C SER A 126 -2.66 8.79 -10.90
N MET A 127 -2.94 7.94 -9.92
CA MET A 127 -3.29 8.32 -8.56
C MET A 127 -3.28 7.08 -7.70
N ASN A 128 -2.63 7.16 -6.53
CA ASN A 128 -2.71 6.10 -5.56
C ASN A 128 -4.09 5.99 -4.90
N GLU A 129 -4.65 4.78 -4.89
CA GLU A 129 -5.88 4.34 -4.24
C GLU A 129 -7.05 5.34 -4.36
N PRO A 130 -7.49 5.68 -5.59
CA PRO A 130 -8.56 6.66 -5.76
C PRO A 130 -9.85 6.19 -5.07
N ASN A 131 -10.47 7.09 -4.31
CA ASN A 131 -11.71 6.83 -3.56
C ASN A 131 -12.82 7.77 -4.02
N ARG A 132 -14.06 7.26 -4.07
CA ARG A 132 -15.23 8.04 -4.53
C ARG A 132 -15.78 9.04 -3.50
N GLY A 133 -15.26 9.06 -2.28
CA GLY A 133 -15.84 9.84 -1.19
C GLY A 133 -17.30 9.46 -0.97
N LEU A 134 -18.20 10.46 -1.00
CA LEU A 134 -19.64 10.27 -0.85
C LEU A 134 -20.36 9.97 -2.17
N VAL A 135 -19.68 10.08 -3.32
CA VAL A 135 -20.31 9.95 -4.65
C VAL A 135 -20.95 8.58 -4.81
N GLY A 136 -22.25 8.52 -5.09
CA GLY A 136 -23.03 7.30 -5.21
C GLY A 136 -23.53 6.71 -3.89
N TRP A 137 -23.41 7.42 -2.76
CA TRP A 137 -23.99 6.96 -1.49
C TRP A 137 -25.51 7.09 -1.51
N ALA A 138 -26.20 5.96 -1.29
CA ALA A 138 -27.67 5.91 -1.30
C ALA A 138 -28.31 6.44 -0.01
N ASN A 139 -27.61 6.33 1.12
CA ASN A 139 -28.07 6.83 2.41
C ASN A 139 -26.88 7.22 3.31
N ILE A 140 -26.71 8.51 3.57
CA ILE A 140 -25.62 9.03 4.42
C ILE A 140 -25.84 8.83 5.92
N SER A 141 -27.02 8.35 6.34
CA SER A 141 -27.32 8.01 7.74
C SER A 141 -26.92 6.58 8.13
N THR A 142 -26.24 5.86 7.24
CA THR A 142 -25.83 4.46 7.42
C THR A 142 -24.44 4.26 6.86
N ILE A 143 -23.65 3.36 7.46
CA ILE A 143 -22.38 2.94 6.88
C ILE A 143 -22.69 1.90 5.79
N PRO A 144 -22.21 2.08 4.54
CA PRO A 144 -22.45 1.13 3.47
C PRO A 144 -21.87 -0.25 3.77
N SER A 145 -22.53 -1.31 3.28
CA SER A 145 -22.08 -2.70 3.46
C SER A 145 -20.72 -3.00 2.83
N GLU A 146 -20.33 -2.20 1.85
CA GLU A 146 -19.06 -2.30 1.15
C GLU A 146 -17.89 -1.76 2.01
N GLN A 147 -18.19 -0.89 2.98
CA GLN A 147 -17.19 -0.27 3.86
C GLN A 147 -16.94 -1.14 5.11
N LYS A 148 -16.19 -2.22 4.91
CA LYS A 148 -16.03 -3.29 5.91
C LYS A 148 -14.85 -3.12 6.86
N LEU A 149 -13.86 -2.27 6.56
CA LEU A 149 -12.71 -2.05 7.43
C LEU A 149 -13.04 -0.95 8.45
N GLN A 150 -13.37 -1.35 9.68
CA GLN A 150 -13.76 -0.43 10.77
C GLN A 150 -12.98 -0.76 12.05
N LYS A 151 -12.36 0.25 12.66
CA LYS A 151 -11.57 0.17 13.90
C LYS A 151 -11.63 1.50 14.66
N GLY A 152 -11.82 1.45 15.97
CA GLY A 152 -12.15 2.62 16.78
C GLY A 152 -13.52 3.19 16.39
N THR A 153 -13.73 4.48 16.62
CA THR A 153 -14.97 5.17 16.22
C THR A 153 -15.11 5.19 14.70
N SER A 154 -16.31 4.86 14.21
CA SER A 154 -16.63 4.79 12.78
C SER A 154 -17.98 5.49 12.54
N PRO A 155 -18.01 6.81 12.28
CA PRO A 155 -19.26 7.53 12.10
C PRO A 155 -19.94 7.21 10.76
N THR A 156 -21.26 7.30 10.72
CA THR A 156 -21.98 7.52 9.46
C THR A 156 -21.58 8.88 8.86
N ALA A 157 -21.73 9.07 7.55
CA ALA A 157 -21.42 10.36 6.93
C ALA A 157 -22.21 11.51 7.57
N PHE A 158 -23.48 11.31 7.95
CA PHE A 158 -24.24 12.33 8.66
C PHE A 158 -23.70 12.60 10.08
N GLN A 159 -23.33 11.57 10.86
CA GLN A 159 -22.67 11.78 12.16
C GLN A 159 -21.35 12.54 12.00
N ALA A 160 -20.54 12.23 10.97
CA ALA A 160 -19.31 12.95 10.69
C ALA A 160 -19.57 14.44 10.33
N MET A 161 -20.67 14.74 9.63
CA MET A 161 -21.11 16.13 9.39
C MET A 161 -21.51 16.83 10.68
N LEU A 162 -22.21 16.15 11.60
CA LEU A 162 -22.61 16.69 12.88
C LEU A 162 -21.41 16.98 13.79
N THR A 163 -20.51 16.01 13.99
CA THR A 163 -19.32 16.21 14.85
C THR A 163 -18.37 17.24 14.24
N GLY A 164 -18.17 17.25 12.93
CA GLY A 164 -17.42 18.32 12.26
C GLY A 164 -18.06 19.71 12.35
N SER A 165 -19.35 19.79 12.68
CA SER A 165 -20.08 21.05 12.90
C SER A 165 -20.25 21.38 14.39
N GLY A 166 -19.52 20.70 15.27
CA GLY A 166 -19.53 20.98 16.71
C GLY A 166 -20.67 20.34 17.49
N ARG A 167 -21.31 19.29 16.96
CA ARG A 167 -22.41 18.58 17.63
C ARG A 167 -21.94 17.25 18.21
N ALA A 168 -22.33 16.98 19.45
CA ALA A 168 -22.03 15.70 20.09
C ALA A 168 -22.85 14.57 19.47
N CYS A 169 -22.24 13.41 19.24
CA CYS A 169 -22.89 12.23 18.67
C CYS A 169 -22.43 10.95 19.38
N GLU A 170 -23.37 10.04 19.68
CA GLU A 170 -23.00 8.65 19.97
C GLU A 170 -22.58 7.95 18.68
N ILE A 171 -21.33 7.53 18.61
CA ILE A 171 -20.74 6.84 17.46
C ILE A 171 -20.39 5.41 17.85
N ASP A 172 -20.70 4.46 16.97
CA ASP A 172 -20.33 3.07 17.16
C ASP A 172 -18.80 2.92 17.08
N SER A 173 -18.22 2.21 18.06
CA SER A 173 -16.81 1.87 18.09
C SER A 173 -16.60 0.40 17.77
N TRP A 174 -15.51 0.10 17.07
CA TRP A 174 -15.21 -1.20 16.49
C TRP A 174 -13.83 -1.68 16.88
N ASP A 175 -13.69 -2.99 17.08
CA ASP A 175 -12.41 -3.67 17.24
C ASP A 175 -12.28 -4.80 16.23
N PHE A 176 -11.06 -5.32 16.09
CA PHE A 176 -10.77 -6.45 15.22
C PHE A 176 -10.58 -7.72 16.03
N GLY A 177 -11.41 -8.73 15.73
CA GLY A 177 -11.27 -10.08 16.24
C GLY A 177 -10.75 -11.03 15.17
N GLY A 178 -10.62 -12.31 15.54
CA GLY A 178 -10.18 -13.34 14.61
C GLY A 178 -11.05 -13.47 13.36
N MET A 179 -12.34 -13.08 13.40
CA MET A 179 -13.26 -13.19 12.25
C MET A 179 -13.48 -11.85 11.52
N GLY A 180 -12.64 -10.85 11.79
CA GLY A 180 -12.76 -9.49 11.23
C GLY A 180 -13.30 -8.47 12.23
N PRO A 181 -13.77 -7.31 11.74
CA PRO A 181 -14.23 -6.22 12.60
C PRO A 181 -15.56 -6.57 13.25
N TYR A 182 -15.69 -6.22 14.53
CA TYR A 182 -16.92 -6.32 15.30
C TYR A 182 -17.13 -5.05 16.10
N LYS A 183 -18.40 -4.69 16.31
CA LYS A 183 -18.76 -3.54 17.14
C LYS A 183 -18.38 -3.84 18.59
N SER A 184 -17.43 -3.10 19.14
CA SER A 184 -16.98 -3.23 20.52
C SER A 184 -17.75 -2.34 21.50
N GLY A 185 -18.41 -1.29 21.00
CA GLY A 185 -19.25 -0.46 21.85
C GLY A 185 -19.80 0.79 21.17
N ARG A 186 -20.07 1.81 21.99
CA ARG A 186 -20.45 3.17 21.59
C ARG A 186 -19.64 4.18 22.40
N VAL A 187 -19.26 5.26 21.76
CA VAL A 187 -18.53 6.37 22.35
C VAL A 187 -19.29 7.66 22.06
N LEU A 188 -19.48 8.50 23.07
CA LEU A 188 -19.94 9.88 22.86
C LEU A 188 -18.75 10.70 22.39
N VAL A 189 -18.77 11.12 21.13
CA VAL A 189 -17.82 12.07 20.58
C VAL A 189 -18.42 13.46 20.75
N ASP A 190 -17.79 14.30 21.58
CA ASP A 190 -18.24 15.66 21.87
C ASP A 190 -17.17 16.68 21.46
N PRO A 191 -17.39 17.38 20.33
CA PRO A 191 -16.49 18.45 19.88
C PRO A 191 -16.53 19.72 20.76
N GLN A 192 -17.43 19.82 21.74
CA GLN A 192 -17.55 20.97 22.64
C GLN A 192 -17.79 22.30 21.90
N GLY A 193 -18.54 22.24 20.80
CA GLY A 193 -18.84 23.38 19.94
C GLY A 193 -17.73 23.77 18.96
N GLU A 194 -16.56 23.13 19.02
CA GLU A 194 -15.49 23.32 18.04
C GLU A 194 -15.90 22.75 16.68
N THR A 195 -15.42 23.36 15.60
CA THR A 195 -15.79 22.98 14.23
C THR A 195 -14.57 22.65 13.38
N ALA A 196 -14.74 21.63 12.52
CA ALA A 196 -13.76 21.24 11.51
C ALA A 196 -13.76 22.18 10.29
N TRP A 197 -14.65 23.18 10.25
CA TRP A 197 -14.70 24.21 9.22
C TRP A 197 -13.90 25.44 9.66
N LEU A 198 -13.31 26.16 8.70
CA LEU A 198 -12.61 27.41 8.99
C LEU A 198 -13.58 28.45 9.56
N PRO A 199 -13.14 29.32 10.48
CA PRO A 199 -13.98 30.38 11.02
C PRO A 199 -14.32 31.42 9.95
N VAL A 200 -15.41 32.18 10.18
CA VAL A 200 -15.94 33.19 9.24
C VAL A 200 -14.90 34.25 8.87
N ASP A 201 -14.02 34.58 9.81
CA ASP A 201 -12.98 35.61 9.73
C ASP A 201 -11.58 35.05 9.44
N TYR A 202 -11.49 33.79 8.97
CA TYR A 202 -10.21 33.19 8.63
C TYR A 202 -9.46 33.99 7.55
N ASP A 203 -8.20 34.33 7.82
CA ASP A 203 -7.36 35.05 6.87
C ASP A 203 -6.80 34.13 5.78
N GLU A 204 -7.41 34.20 4.60
CA GLU A 204 -6.98 33.43 3.41
C GLU A 204 -5.80 34.08 2.66
N SER A 205 -5.29 35.24 3.11
CA SER A 205 -4.21 35.98 2.42
C SER A 205 -2.94 35.15 2.23
N ARG A 206 -2.69 34.18 3.12
CA ARG A 206 -1.54 33.27 3.08
C ARG A 206 -1.40 32.53 1.74
N TYR A 207 -2.51 32.14 1.10
CA TYR A 207 -2.49 31.29 -0.10
C TYR A 207 -2.91 32.01 -1.37
N SER A 208 -3.21 33.32 -1.29
CA SER A 208 -3.43 34.22 -2.44
C SER A 208 -4.56 33.82 -3.42
N TYR A 209 -5.42 32.88 -3.05
CA TYR A 209 -6.64 32.56 -3.80
C TYR A 209 -7.83 33.37 -3.29
N LYS A 210 -8.86 33.53 -4.12
CA LYS A 210 -10.09 34.24 -3.77
C LYS A 210 -11.30 33.31 -3.78
N ARG A 211 -11.93 33.15 -2.62
CA ARG A 211 -13.18 32.39 -2.46
C ARG A 211 -14.38 33.19 -2.99
N ASP A 212 -15.30 32.48 -3.64
CA ASP A 212 -16.57 33.07 -4.04
C ASP A 212 -17.42 33.40 -2.81
N PRO A 213 -18.07 34.59 -2.74
CA PRO A 213 -18.91 34.97 -1.60
C PRO A 213 -20.08 34.01 -1.32
N GLY A 214 -20.49 33.20 -2.30
CA GLY A 214 -21.50 32.16 -2.15
C GLY A 214 -21.04 30.95 -1.33
N TRP A 215 -19.73 30.76 -1.14
CA TRP A 215 -19.15 29.77 -0.24
C TRP A 215 -18.82 30.43 1.10
N LYS A 216 -19.72 30.26 2.08
CA LYS A 216 -19.54 30.85 3.41
C LYS A 216 -18.58 30.02 4.25
N LEU A 217 -17.59 30.65 4.86
CA LEU A 217 -16.81 30.03 5.93
C LEU A 217 -17.62 30.01 7.24
N GLY A 218 -17.21 29.19 8.20
CA GLY A 218 -17.89 28.98 9.48
C GLY A 218 -19.11 28.07 9.42
N GLU A 219 -19.53 27.64 8.24
CA GLU A 219 -20.72 26.82 8.02
C GLU A 219 -20.36 25.52 7.30
N CYS A 220 -20.99 24.41 7.71
CA CYS A 220 -20.84 23.13 7.03
C CYS A 220 -21.28 23.21 5.57
N ILE A 221 -20.42 22.80 4.65
CA ILE A 221 -20.71 22.93 3.22
C ILE A 221 -21.95 22.13 2.80
N TRP A 222 -22.18 20.98 3.43
CA TRP A 222 -23.33 20.14 3.14
C TRP A 222 -24.63 20.76 3.66
N ALA A 223 -24.58 21.49 4.78
CA ALA A 223 -25.71 22.31 5.24
C ALA A 223 -26.00 23.45 4.26
N GLN A 224 -24.96 24.12 3.75
CA GLN A 224 -25.12 25.16 2.72
C GLN A 224 -25.77 24.64 1.42
N HIS A 225 -25.64 23.35 1.12
CA HIS A 225 -26.31 22.67 -0.01
C HIS A 225 -27.69 22.07 0.37
N GLY A 226 -28.17 22.30 1.59
CA GLY A 226 -29.46 21.83 2.08
C GLY A 226 -29.53 20.31 2.25
N VAL A 227 -28.39 19.67 2.54
CA VAL A 227 -28.34 18.23 2.88
C VAL A 227 -28.94 18.00 4.26
N TRP A 228 -28.72 18.92 5.19
CA TRP A 228 -29.26 18.89 6.56
C TRP A 228 -29.48 20.32 7.09
N ASP A 229 -30.30 20.45 8.13
CA ASP A 229 -30.62 21.71 8.78
C ASP A 229 -29.81 21.89 10.08
N PRO A 230 -28.90 22.88 10.16
CA PRO A 230 -28.06 23.12 11.33
C PRO A 230 -28.78 23.77 12.51
N SER A 231 -30.01 24.23 12.35
CA SER A 231 -30.82 24.81 13.44
C SER A 231 -31.57 23.74 14.24
N THR A 232 -31.84 22.58 13.60
CA THR A 232 -32.60 21.47 14.19
C THR A 232 -31.83 20.15 14.18
N ASP A 233 -30.58 20.15 13.71
CA ASP A 233 -29.73 18.98 13.48
C ASP A 233 -30.44 17.86 12.68
N THR A 234 -31.31 18.24 11.74
CA THR A 234 -32.16 17.31 10.99
C THR A 234 -31.59 17.00 9.61
N LEU A 235 -31.44 15.70 9.30
CA LEU A 235 -31.08 15.25 7.96
C LEU A 235 -32.24 15.45 6.98
N LEU A 236 -32.03 16.27 5.94
CA LEU A 236 -33.06 16.63 4.96
C LEU A 236 -32.98 15.78 3.68
N LYS A 237 -31.78 15.43 3.22
CA LYS A 237 -31.55 14.71 1.95
C LYS A 237 -30.55 13.56 2.14
N LYS A 238 -31.07 12.43 2.61
CA LYS A 238 -30.24 11.24 2.89
C LYS A 238 -29.55 10.65 1.65
N ASP A 239 -30.12 10.87 0.46
CA ASP A 239 -29.70 10.34 -0.84
C ASP A 239 -29.08 11.41 -1.75
N TYR A 240 -28.65 12.55 -1.19
CA TYR A 240 -28.09 13.68 -1.95
C TYR A 240 -27.00 13.28 -2.94
N PHE A 241 -26.16 12.30 -2.58
CA PHE A 241 -25.04 11.84 -3.41
C PHE A 241 -25.37 10.64 -4.31
N LYS A 242 -26.59 10.10 -4.23
CA LYS A 242 -26.97 8.85 -4.89
C LYS A 242 -27.02 8.99 -6.41
N LYS A 243 -27.44 10.16 -6.89
CA LYS A 243 -27.77 10.39 -8.29
C LYS A 243 -26.94 11.53 -8.87
N ASN A 244 -26.57 11.39 -10.14
CA ASN A 244 -26.00 12.49 -10.88
C ASN A 244 -27.07 13.59 -11.02
N PRO A 245 -26.82 14.82 -10.53
CA PRO A 245 -27.83 15.87 -10.50
C PRO A 245 -28.19 16.41 -11.89
N ARG A 246 -27.33 16.23 -12.88
CA ARG A 246 -27.57 16.65 -14.27
C ARG A 246 -28.40 15.64 -15.06
N THR A 247 -28.25 14.34 -14.77
CA THR A 247 -28.92 13.27 -15.54
C THR A 247 -30.03 12.55 -14.79
N GLY A 248 -30.07 12.67 -13.46
CA GLY A 248 -31.00 11.94 -12.58
C GLY A 248 -30.69 10.44 -12.43
N LYS A 249 -29.64 9.92 -13.07
CA LYS A 249 -29.24 8.51 -13.00
C LYS A 249 -28.54 8.20 -11.69
N GLU A 250 -28.77 7.00 -11.16
CA GLU A 250 -28.03 6.51 -9.98
C GLU A 250 -26.56 6.28 -10.33
N ILE A 251 -25.68 6.63 -9.39
CA ILE A 251 -24.24 6.45 -9.54
C ILE A 251 -23.84 5.20 -8.76
N SER A 252 -23.61 4.09 -9.47
CA SER A 252 -22.94 2.92 -8.92
C SER A 252 -21.43 3.18 -8.78
N TYR A 253 -20.69 2.27 -8.14
CA TYR A 253 -19.23 2.36 -8.13
C TYR A 253 -18.66 2.27 -9.57
N GLU A 254 -19.20 1.38 -10.39
CA GLU A 254 -18.85 1.26 -11.80
C GLU A 254 -19.13 2.54 -12.59
N GLU A 255 -20.28 3.21 -12.34
CA GLU A 255 -20.58 4.50 -12.96
C GLU A 255 -19.59 5.57 -12.49
N PHE A 256 -19.22 5.60 -11.21
CA PHE A 256 -18.18 6.50 -10.72
C PHE A 256 -16.84 6.27 -11.45
N THR A 257 -16.42 5.02 -11.58
CA THR A 257 -15.18 4.64 -12.26
C THR A 257 -15.20 5.09 -13.73
N ASN A 258 -16.29 4.82 -14.46
CA ASN A 258 -16.39 5.12 -15.88
C ASN A 258 -16.68 6.60 -16.22
N SER A 259 -17.14 7.39 -15.25
CA SER A 259 -17.42 8.82 -15.41
C SER A 259 -16.37 9.69 -14.72
N TYR A 260 -16.55 9.96 -13.42
CA TYR A 260 -15.74 10.91 -12.64
C TYR A 260 -14.25 10.55 -12.58
N TYR A 261 -13.92 9.27 -12.37
CA TYR A 261 -12.52 8.83 -12.36
C TYR A 261 -11.91 8.92 -13.77
N MET A 262 -12.59 8.43 -14.82
CA MET A 262 -12.05 8.51 -16.18
C MET A 262 -11.90 9.95 -16.69
N ASP A 263 -12.76 10.88 -16.27
CA ASP A 263 -12.60 12.31 -16.59
C ASP A 263 -11.32 12.88 -15.98
N TYR A 264 -11.04 12.53 -14.72
CA TYR A 264 -9.76 12.84 -14.07
C TYR A 264 -8.57 12.16 -14.79
N TYR A 265 -8.68 10.86 -15.08
CA TYR A 265 -7.61 10.08 -15.70
C TYR A 265 -7.20 10.67 -17.05
N ARG A 266 -8.18 11.05 -17.89
CA ARG A 266 -7.92 11.72 -19.18
C ARG A 266 -7.14 13.02 -18.99
N LYS A 267 -7.53 13.85 -18.02
CA LYS A 267 -6.85 15.10 -17.70
C LYS A 267 -5.40 14.86 -17.26
N HIS A 268 -5.17 13.86 -16.41
CA HIS A 268 -3.82 13.44 -15.99
C HIS A 268 -2.99 12.94 -17.18
N ARG A 269 -3.52 11.97 -17.94
CA ARG A 269 -2.89 11.42 -19.16
C ARG A 269 -2.46 12.53 -20.10
N ASP A 270 -3.38 13.41 -20.47
CA ASP A 270 -3.15 14.43 -21.49
C ASP A 270 -2.07 15.43 -21.04
N ALA A 271 -2.03 15.77 -19.75
CA ALA A 271 -1.02 16.66 -19.18
C ALA A 271 0.38 16.03 -19.10
N ILE A 272 0.48 14.74 -18.76
CA ILE A 272 1.75 14.01 -18.81
C ILE A 272 2.25 13.87 -20.24
N ARG A 273 1.38 13.46 -21.17
CA ARG A 273 1.70 13.27 -22.59
C ARG A 273 2.11 14.56 -23.30
N ALA A 274 1.75 15.73 -22.76
CA ALA A 274 2.23 17.00 -23.26
C ALA A 274 3.76 17.16 -23.13
N HIS A 275 4.38 16.42 -22.20
CA HIS A 275 5.82 16.47 -21.93
C HIS A 275 6.54 15.15 -22.22
N HIS A 276 6.00 14.01 -21.79
CA HIS A 276 6.57 12.67 -21.98
C HIS A 276 5.67 11.87 -22.93
N LYS A 277 5.90 12.00 -24.24
CA LYS A 277 4.95 11.57 -25.28
C LYS A 277 4.75 10.05 -25.36
N ASP A 278 5.75 9.27 -25.02
CA ASP A 278 5.80 7.81 -25.12
C ASP A 278 5.83 7.11 -23.75
N SER A 279 5.60 7.85 -22.66
CA SER A 279 5.47 7.29 -21.31
C SER A 279 4.52 6.10 -21.21
N ILE A 280 4.87 5.10 -20.41
CA ILE A 280 3.92 4.07 -20.01
C ILE A 280 2.96 4.65 -18.96
N LEU A 281 1.66 4.49 -19.14
CA LEU A 281 0.65 5.04 -18.22
C LEU A 281 0.03 3.93 -17.38
N PHE A 282 0.37 3.91 -16.09
CA PHE A 282 -0.18 3.00 -15.11
C PHE A 282 -1.56 3.55 -14.68
N CYS A 283 -2.61 2.93 -15.22
CA CYS A 283 -3.99 3.21 -14.88
C CYS A 283 -4.36 2.41 -13.63
N GLN A 284 -4.38 3.11 -12.50
CA GLN A 284 -4.71 2.55 -11.19
C GLN A 284 -6.16 2.92 -10.83
N PRO A 285 -7.13 2.02 -11.03
CA PRO A 285 -8.50 2.26 -10.63
C PRO A 285 -8.68 2.08 -9.11
N PRO A 286 -9.88 2.41 -8.57
CA PRO A 286 -10.18 2.18 -7.16
C PRO A 286 -9.90 0.74 -6.70
N VAL A 287 -9.38 0.62 -5.48
CA VAL A 287 -8.85 -0.63 -4.92
C VAL A 287 -9.91 -1.73 -4.90
N LEU A 288 -9.59 -2.90 -5.45
CA LEU A 288 -10.46 -4.08 -5.56
C LEU A 288 -11.81 -3.84 -6.28
N GLU A 289 -12.00 -2.70 -6.95
CA GLU A 289 -13.20 -2.43 -7.76
C GLU A 289 -13.05 -2.95 -9.19
N ILE A 290 -14.16 -2.98 -9.93
CA ILE A 290 -14.12 -3.34 -11.36
C ILE A 290 -13.39 -2.21 -12.10
N PRO A 291 -12.39 -2.52 -12.95
CA PRO A 291 -11.67 -1.50 -13.71
C PRO A 291 -12.56 -0.79 -14.74
N PRO A 292 -12.14 0.39 -15.27
CA PRO A 292 -12.86 1.11 -16.30
C PRO A 292 -13.14 0.24 -17.53
N SER A 293 -14.35 0.37 -18.09
CA SER A 293 -14.80 -0.29 -19.31
C SER A 293 -14.37 0.51 -20.55
N ILE A 294 -13.07 0.50 -20.82
CA ILE A 294 -12.45 1.33 -21.87
C ILE A 294 -11.99 0.54 -23.10
N LYS A 295 -12.06 -0.80 -23.07
CA LYS A 295 -11.65 -1.67 -24.18
C LYS A 295 -12.31 -1.28 -25.50
N GLY A 296 -11.51 -1.11 -26.54
CA GLY A 296 -11.94 -0.70 -27.88
C GLY A 296 -12.42 0.74 -27.98
N THR A 297 -12.35 1.53 -26.91
CA THR A 297 -12.66 2.97 -26.93
C THR A 297 -11.40 3.78 -27.23
N LYS A 298 -11.55 5.10 -27.36
CA LYS A 298 -10.40 6.02 -27.50
C LYS A 298 -9.48 6.06 -26.27
N ASP A 299 -9.94 5.58 -25.12
CA ASP A 299 -9.16 5.56 -23.88
C ASP A 299 -8.38 4.23 -23.71
N ASP A 300 -8.58 3.25 -24.60
CA ASP A 300 -7.78 2.03 -24.73
C ASP A 300 -6.39 2.37 -25.32
N ASP A 301 -5.54 2.99 -24.52
CA ASP A 301 -4.21 3.46 -24.93
C ASP A 301 -3.23 2.27 -25.05
N PRO A 302 -2.54 2.07 -26.19
CA PRO A 302 -1.59 0.97 -26.38
C PRO A 302 -0.36 1.02 -25.45
N LEU A 303 -0.08 2.17 -24.83
CA LEU A 303 0.98 2.37 -23.84
C LEU A 303 0.43 2.43 -22.41
N MET A 304 -0.73 1.80 -22.17
CA MET A 304 -1.34 1.66 -20.85
C MET A 304 -0.85 0.39 -20.15
N VAL A 305 -0.76 0.48 -18.82
CA VAL A 305 -0.67 -0.67 -17.92
C VAL A 305 -1.88 -0.63 -17.00
N TYR A 306 -2.56 -1.77 -16.88
CA TYR A 306 -3.55 -1.95 -15.82
C TYR A 306 -2.80 -2.16 -14.50
N ALA A 307 -3.00 -1.23 -13.55
CA ALA A 307 -2.26 -1.16 -12.30
C ALA A 307 -3.18 -1.38 -11.07
N PRO A 308 -3.75 -2.59 -10.87
CA PRO A 308 -4.62 -2.84 -9.73
C PRO A 308 -3.84 -2.97 -8.42
N HIS A 309 -4.49 -2.58 -7.34
CA HIS A 309 -4.02 -2.82 -5.98
C HIS A 309 -4.71 -4.04 -5.39
N TYR A 310 -3.93 -4.86 -4.69
CA TYR A 310 -4.42 -6.07 -4.07
C TYR A 310 -3.85 -6.25 -2.66
N TYR A 311 -4.73 -6.53 -1.71
CA TYR A 311 -4.37 -6.90 -0.35
C TYR A 311 -5.18 -8.11 0.10
N ASP A 312 -4.51 -9.05 0.78
CA ASP A 312 -5.21 -10.08 1.53
C ASP A 312 -5.75 -9.48 2.85
N GLY A 313 -7.06 -9.33 2.97
CA GLY A 313 -7.67 -8.61 4.10
C GLY A 313 -7.32 -9.19 5.49
N VAL A 314 -7.23 -10.52 5.62
CA VAL A 314 -6.90 -11.15 6.90
C VAL A 314 -5.44 -10.92 7.26
N THR A 315 -4.51 -11.15 6.32
CA THR A 315 -3.08 -10.91 6.52
C THR A 315 -2.81 -9.44 6.78
N LEU A 316 -3.40 -8.54 5.99
CA LEU A 316 -3.27 -7.08 6.15
C LEU A 316 -3.64 -6.63 7.55
N MET A 317 -4.81 -7.06 8.05
CA MET A 317 -5.31 -6.61 9.35
C MET A 317 -4.59 -7.26 10.54
N THR A 318 -4.16 -8.51 10.41
CA THR A 318 -3.50 -9.25 11.51
C THR A 318 -1.97 -9.14 11.48
N LYS A 319 -1.40 -8.64 10.38
CA LYS A 319 0.03 -8.66 10.06
C LYS A 319 0.65 -10.06 10.13
N LYS A 320 -0.15 -11.12 9.97
CA LYS A 320 0.28 -12.51 10.15
C LYS A 320 -0.30 -13.39 9.06
N TRP A 321 0.57 -14.17 8.43
CA TRP A 321 0.17 -15.20 7.49
C TRP A 321 -0.60 -16.33 8.19
N ASN A 322 -1.92 -16.41 8.00
CA ASN A 322 -2.71 -17.48 8.59
C ASN A 322 -2.72 -18.72 7.69
N ARG A 323 -2.09 -19.82 8.15
CA ARG A 323 -2.01 -21.09 7.42
C ARG A 323 -3.26 -21.96 7.53
N TYR A 324 -4.13 -21.66 8.50
CA TYR A 324 -5.27 -22.49 8.84
C TYR A 324 -6.54 -22.06 8.13
N TRP A 325 -6.76 -20.76 8.01
CA TRP A 325 -7.93 -20.24 7.31
C TRP A 325 -7.71 -18.84 6.75
N ASN A 326 -8.50 -18.50 5.73
CA ASN A 326 -8.58 -17.15 5.16
C ASN A 326 -9.99 -16.92 4.55
N VAL A 327 -10.25 -15.75 3.98
CA VAL A 327 -11.53 -15.35 3.38
C VAL A 327 -11.30 -14.83 1.96
N ASP A 328 -12.11 -15.29 1.02
CA ASP A 328 -12.14 -14.76 -0.34
C ASP A 328 -12.85 -13.38 -0.41
N VAL A 329 -12.17 -12.34 0.07
CA VAL A 329 -12.70 -10.96 0.10
C VAL A 329 -13.08 -10.49 -1.31
N PHE A 330 -12.22 -10.72 -2.30
CA PHE A 330 -12.49 -10.36 -3.68
C PHE A 330 -13.76 -11.05 -4.21
N GLY A 331 -13.93 -12.35 -3.96
CA GLY A 331 -15.13 -13.06 -4.36
C GLY A 331 -16.40 -12.58 -3.63
N ILE A 332 -16.30 -12.14 -2.37
CA ILE A 332 -17.41 -11.47 -1.68
C ILE A 332 -17.77 -10.16 -2.39
N LEU A 333 -16.78 -9.32 -2.73
CA LEU A 333 -17.00 -8.04 -3.41
C LEU A 333 -17.62 -8.22 -4.80
N ARG A 334 -17.35 -9.36 -5.47
CA ARG A 334 -17.97 -9.73 -6.75
C ARG A 334 -19.26 -10.53 -6.62
N GLY A 335 -19.81 -10.68 -5.42
CA GLY A 335 -21.08 -11.40 -5.19
C GLY A 335 -21.04 -12.89 -5.55
N ARG A 336 -19.86 -13.53 -5.52
CA ARG A 336 -19.69 -14.95 -5.91
C ARG A 336 -20.30 -15.96 -4.93
N TYR A 337 -20.73 -15.48 -3.76
CA TYR A 337 -21.18 -16.32 -2.66
C TYR A 337 -22.59 -15.92 -2.22
N LEU A 338 -23.46 -16.92 -1.99
CA LEU A 338 -24.80 -16.72 -1.42
C LEU A 338 -24.77 -16.15 0.00
N SER A 339 -23.66 -16.37 0.72
CA SER A 339 -23.40 -15.85 2.06
C SER A 339 -21.89 -15.72 2.28
N PRO A 340 -21.40 -14.70 3.02
CA PRO A 340 -19.98 -14.53 3.33
C PRO A 340 -19.31 -15.76 3.97
N ALA A 341 -20.07 -16.61 4.67
CA ALA A 341 -19.55 -17.84 5.26
C ALA A 341 -18.95 -18.81 4.22
N PHE A 342 -19.46 -18.82 2.99
CA PHE A 342 -18.96 -19.67 1.91
C PHE A 342 -17.64 -19.16 1.29
N ALA A 343 -17.23 -17.93 1.63
CA ALA A 343 -15.95 -17.38 1.20
C ALA A 343 -14.78 -17.87 2.06
N ILE A 344 -15.03 -18.55 3.19
CA ILE A 344 -13.98 -19.07 4.09
C ILE A 344 -13.21 -20.19 3.38
N LYS A 345 -11.88 -20.11 3.40
CA LYS A 345 -10.95 -21.10 2.86
C LYS A 345 -10.21 -21.74 4.01
N LEU A 346 -10.24 -23.06 4.11
CA LEU A 346 -9.61 -23.83 5.19
C LEU A 346 -8.38 -24.59 4.66
N GLY A 347 -7.25 -24.40 5.34
CA GLY A 347 -5.96 -25.00 5.02
C GLY A 347 -5.15 -24.24 3.97
N GLU A 348 -3.83 -24.25 4.14
CA GLU A 348 -2.88 -23.47 3.33
C GLU A 348 -3.04 -23.68 1.82
N THR A 349 -3.28 -24.91 1.35
CA THR A 349 -3.51 -25.19 -0.07
C THR A 349 -4.74 -24.46 -0.60
N ALA A 350 -5.85 -24.43 0.15
CA ALA A 350 -7.05 -23.72 -0.26
C ALA A 350 -6.84 -22.20 -0.27
N ILE A 351 -6.08 -21.68 0.69
CA ILE A 351 -5.74 -20.24 0.77
C ILE A 351 -4.86 -19.84 -0.42
N ARG A 352 -3.81 -20.61 -0.73
CA ARG A 352 -2.94 -20.34 -1.89
C ARG A 352 -3.69 -20.45 -3.22
N ASN A 353 -4.57 -21.43 -3.36
CA ASN A 353 -5.45 -21.54 -4.52
C ASN A 353 -6.39 -20.33 -4.62
N CYS A 354 -6.95 -19.89 -3.50
CA CYS A 354 -7.79 -18.69 -3.44
C CYS A 354 -7.03 -17.46 -3.95
N PHE A 355 -5.81 -17.21 -3.48
CA PHE A 355 -5.00 -16.08 -3.96
C PHE A 355 -4.72 -16.19 -5.46
N ARG A 356 -4.30 -17.36 -5.94
CA ARG A 356 -4.11 -17.60 -7.38
C ARG A 356 -5.38 -17.25 -8.16
N ASP A 357 -6.54 -17.69 -7.69
CA ASP A 357 -7.81 -17.50 -8.39
C ASP A 357 -8.29 -16.04 -8.33
N GLN A 358 -8.02 -15.32 -7.24
CA GLN A 358 -8.27 -13.87 -7.12
C GLN A 358 -7.37 -13.08 -8.08
N LEU A 359 -6.06 -13.32 -8.06
CA LEU A 359 -5.11 -12.64 -8.95
C LEU A 359 -5.40 -12.94 -10.44
N SER A 360 -5.77 -14.18 -10.75
CA SER A 360 -6.19 -14.57 -12.10
C SER A 360 -7.46 -13.84 -12.52
N ALA A 361 -8.43 -13.68 -11.61
CA ALA A 361 -9.65 -12.94 -11.87
C ALA A 361 -9.40 -11.44 -12.05
N ILE A 362 -8.54 -10.82 -11.24
CA ILE A 362 -8.15 -9.41 -11.37
C ILE A 362 -7.53 -9.19 -12.75
N LYS A 363 -6.56 -10.02 -13.15
CA LYS A 363 -5.95 -9.94 -14.49
C LYS A 363 -7.02 -10.06 -15.59
N LYS A 364 -7.91 -11.04 -15.46
CA LYS A 364 -8.98 -11.28 -16.42
C LYS A 364 -9.95 -10.09 -16.53
N GLU A 365 -10.28 -9.45 -15.41
CA GLU A 365 -11.08 -8.22 -15.43
C GLU A 365 -10.37 -7.11 -16.22
N GLY A 366 -9.05 -6.95 -16.07
CA GLY A 366 -8.26 -6.06 -16.93
C GLY A 366 -8.39 -6.38 -18.42
N GLU A 367 -8.24 -7.66 -18.80
CA GLU A 367 -8.37 -8.12 -20.19
C GLU A 367 -9.79 -7.90 -20.77
N ASP A 368 -10.81 -8.11 -19.94
CA ASP A 368 -12.22 -8.03 -20.32
C ASP A 368 -12.67 -6.56 -20.48
N TYR A 369 -12.29 -5.68 -19.54
CA TYR A 369 -12.79 -4.30 -19.47
C TYR A 369 -11.84 -3.25 -20.07
N MET A 370 -10.52 -3.41 -19.95
CA MET A 370 -9.54 -2.42 -20.38
C MET A 370 -8.84 -2.78 -21.71
N GLY A 371 -8.82 -4.06 -22.08
CA GLY A 371 -8.14 -4.53 -23.29
C GLY A 371 -6.90 -5.37 -22.97
N ASN A 372 -6.15 -5.75 -24.00
CA ASN A 372 -4.97 -6.60 -23.84
C ASN A 372 -3.74 -5.78 -23.41
N HIS A 373 -3.75 -5.35 -22.16
CA HIS A 373 -2.68 -4.57 -21.53
C HIS A 373 -1.89 -5.39 -20.52
N PRO A 374 -0.62 -5.04 -20.26
CA PRO A 374 0.08 -5.58 -19.11
C PRO A 374 -0.69 -5.28 -17.82
N CYS A 375 -0.75 -6.28 -16.93
CA CYS A 375 -1.28 -6.15 -15.59
C CYS A 375 -0.11 -6.16 -14.61
N VAL A 376 0.12 -5.04 -13.92
CA VAL A 376 1.19 -4.88 -12.93
C VAL A 376 0.53 -4.56 -11.59
N LEU A 377 0.78 -5.37 -10.58
CA LEU A 377 0.34 -5.03 -9.23
C LEU A 377 1.32 -3.99 -8.69
N THR A 378 0.90 -2.72 -8.69
CA THR A 378 1.74 -1.60 -8.25
C THR A 378 1.86 -1.52 -6.73
N GLU A 379 0.97 -2.26 -6.04
CA GLU A 379 1.03 -2.58 -4.61
C GLU A 379 0.87 -4.06 -4.38
N PHE A 380 1.90 -4.70 -3.83
CA PHE A 380 1.85 -6.13 -3.57
C PHE A 380 2.86 -6.63 -2.56
N GLU A 381 2.38 -7.39 -1.57
CA GLU A 381 3.21 -8.25 -0.74
C GLU A 381 3.19 -9.68 -1.29
N GLY A 382 4.20 -10.02 -2.11
CA GLY A 382 4.66 -11.39 -2.29
C GLY A 382 3.73 -12.37 -3.06
N SER A 383 3.99 -12.54 -4.36
CA SER A 383 3.68 -13.76 -5.11
C SER A 383 4.48 -13.79 -6.41
N ALA A 384 4.95 -14.98 -6.80
CA ALA A 384 5.75 -15.21 -8.00
C ALA A 384 4.94 -15.16 -9.32
N MET A 385 3.80 -14.47 -9.33
CA MET A 385 2.85 -14.45 -10.43
C MET A 385 2.46 -13.00 -10.74
N ALA A 386 2.93 -12.51 -11.89
CA ALA A 386 2.90 -11.12 -12.39
C ALA A 386 4.12 -10.28 -12.01
N GLY A 387 4.45 -9.31 -12.87
CA GLY A 387 5.37 -8.23 -12.51
C GLY A 387 4.72 -7.41 -11.40
N TYR A 388 5.50 -7.10 -10.37
CA TYR A 388 5.09 -6.27 -9.24
C TYR A 388 6.12 -5.16 -9.05
N THR A 389 5.70 -4.04 -8.49
CA THR A 389 6.62 -3.06 -7.92
C THR A 389 6.71 -3.28 -6.42
N LEU A 390 7.91 -3.13 -5.85
CA LEU A 390 8.06 -3.12 -4.40
C LEU A 390 7.61 -1.76 -3.89
N TRP A 391 6.73 -1.78 -2.90
CA TRP A 391 6.28 -0.57 -2.25
C TRP A 391 7.31 -0.12 -1.22
N LEU A 392 7.88 1.07 -1.41
CA LEU A 392 8.85 1.65 -0.50
C LEU A 392 8.43 3.07 -0.13
N TYR A 393 7.63 3.12 0.93
CA TYR A 393 6.95 4.34 1.35
C TYR A 393 7.83 5.23 2.26
N MET A 394 8.65 4.60 3.12
CA MET A 394 9.51 5.31 4.06
C MET A 394 10.76 4.48 4.36
N CYS A 395 11.94 5.03 4.06
CA CYS A 395 13.23 4.39 4.37
C CYS A 395 13.57 4.37 5.87
N GLU A 396 12.76 5.01 6.70
CA GLU A 396 12.92 5.08 8.16
C GLU A 396 11.78 4.37 8.91
N ASN A 397 11.07 3.43 8.28
CA ASN A 397 10.01 2.67 8.93
C ASN A 397 10.51 1.97 10.20
N LYS A 398 9.66 1.90 11.24
CA LYS A 398 9.94 1.22 12.52
C LYS A 398 8.79 0.32 12.92
N HIS A 399 9.02 -0.78 13.62
CA HIS A 399 7.94 -1.71 14.02
C HIS A 399 6.96 -1.12 15.03
N SER A 400 7.46 -0.20 15.86
CA SER A 400 6.67 0.52 16.86
C SER A 400 5.79 1.60 16.21
N LEU A 401 6.35 2.36 15.26
CA LEU A 401 5.73 3.57 14.68
C LEU A 401 5.21 3.41 13.24
N GLY A 402 5.47 2.27 12.60
CA GLY A 402 5.20 2.06 11.17
C GLY A 402 6.00 3.05 10.30
N ASP A 403 5.29 3.67 9.37
CA ASP A 403 5.74 4.68 8.41
C ASP A 403 6.08 6.04 9.05
N GLN A 404 5.98 6.16 10.37
CA GLN A 404 6.12 7.40 11.15
C GLN A 404 5.04 8.47 10.92
N TRP A 405 3.99 8.18 10.14
CA TRP A 405 2.91 9.13 9.88
C TRP A 405 1.57 8.66 10.43
N ASN A 406 1.07 7.50 9.98
CA ASN A 406 -0.24 6.99 10.38
C ASN A 406 -0.18 5.57 10.96
N GLY A 407 1.04 5.06 11.23
CA GLY A 407 1.24 3.72 11.80
C GLY A 407 0.96 2.60 10.80
N GLU A 408 0.83 2.92 9.52
CA GLU A 408 0.92 1.95 8.44
C GLU A 408 2.30 1.31 8.46
N ASP A 409 2.36 0.00 8.34
CA ASP A 409 3.59 -0.74 8.58
C ASP A 409 3.67 -1.88 7.57
N LEU A 410 3.63 -1.47 6.30
CA LEU A 410 3.67 -2.34 5.11
C LEU A 410 5.04 -2.30 4.41
N SER A 411 5.96 -1.47 4.89
CA SER A 411 7.32 -1.40 4.33
C SER A 411 7.99 -2.76 4.44
N ILE A 412 8.61 -3.25 3.37
CA ILE A 412 9.43 -4.48 3.37
C ILE A 412 10.73 -4.32 4.19
N PHE A 413 11.08 -3.09 4.57
CA PHE A 413 12.28 -2.73 5.32
C PHE A 413 11.89 -1.93 6.58
N SER A 414 12.55 -2.22 7.70
CA SER A 414 12.46 -1.45 8.95
C SER A 414 13.87 -1.16 9.48
N LEU A 415 14.07 0.02 10.08
CA LEU A 415 15.32 0.32 10.81
C LEU A 415 15.51 -0.57 12.04
N ASP A 416 14.40 -1.11 12.55
CA ASP A 416 14.39 -2.04 13.66
C ASP A 416 14.66 -3.49 13.20
N ASP A 417 14.80 -3.77 11.90
CA ASP A 417 15.11 -5.13 11.42
C ASP A 417 16.61 -5.43 11.56
N LEU A 418 16.96 -6.72 11.71
CA LEU A 418 18.34 -7.15 11.67
C LEU A 418 18.90 -6.93 10.24
N PRO A 419 20.19 -6.56 10.11
CA PRO A 419 20.89 -6.68 8.83
C PRO A 419 21.05 -8.16 8.48
N LEU A 420 20.72 -8.55 7.23
CA LEU A 420 20.84 -9.95 6.78
C LEU A 420 22.24 -10.50 7.13
N PRO A 421 22.38 -11.79 7.51
CA PRO A 421 23.66 -12.32 7.96
C PRO A 421 24.70 -12.20 6.85
N LEU A 422 25.72 -11.37 7.08
CA LEU A 422 26.92 -11.28 6.26
C LEU A 422 27.98 -12.14 6.97
N GLU A 423 28.51 -13.19 6.34
CA GLU A 423 29.58 -13.94 7.01
C GLU A 423 30.86 -13.11 7.11
N ALA A 424 31.50 -13.21 8.28
CA ALA A 424 32.82 -12.70 8.58
C ALA A 424 33.87 -13.41 7.72
N ASN A 425 34.89 -12.64 7.31
CA ASN A 425 36.02 -13.06 6.47
C ASN A 425 36.43 -14.53 6.67
N PRO A 426 36.55 -15.34 5.59
CA PRO A 426 37.04 -16.71 5.71
C PRO A 426 38.48 -16.70 6.23
N SER A 427 38.73 -17.46 7.30
CA SER A 427 40.06 -17.78 7.78
C SER A 427 40.86 -18.44 6.66
N THR A 428 42.04 -17.88 6.38
CA THR A 428 43.02 -18.43 5.44
C THR A 428 43.32 -19.91 5.73
N PRO A 429 43.37 -20.81 4.73
CA PRO A 429 43.74 -22.20 4.96
C PRO A 429 45.23 -22.28 5.30
N SER A 430 45.58 -22.75 6.50
CA SER A 430 46.96 -23.09 6.83
C SER A 430 47.34 -24.41 6.15
N GLU A 431 48.44 -24.38 5.41
CA GLU A 431 49.07 -25.54 4.80
C GLU A 431 49.41 -26.64 5.84
N SER A 432 49.32 -27.87 5.37
CA SER A 432 49.61 -29.13 6.05
C SER A 432 51.02 -29.23 6.64
N SER A 433 51.15 -29.77 7.86
CA SER A 433 52.27 -30.66 8.22
C SER A 433 51.96 -31.53 9.45
N SER A 434 52.34 -32.80 9.33
CA SER A 434 52.33 -33.93 10.26
C SER A 434 53.10 -33.74 11.58
N SER A 435 52.61 -34.34 12.69
CA SER A 435 53.38 -35.27 13.56
C SER A 435 52.63 -35.70 14.84
N LEU A 436 52.83 -36.97 15.20
CA LEU A 436 52.43 -37.71 16.42
C LEU A 436 53.04 -37.12 17.72
N VAL A 437 52.40 -37.31 18.88
CA VAL A 437 52.87 -38.09 20.08
C VAL A 437 51.83 -37.99 21.22
N ASP A 438 51.76 -39.09 21.97
CA ASP A 438 50.82 -39.56 23.01
C ASP A 438 51.18 -39.13 24.47
N HIS A 439 50.25 -39.41 25.39
CA HIS A 439 50.36 -39.74 26.83
C HIS A 439 49.97 -38.76 27.98
N THR A 440 48.80 -39.08 28.56
CA THR A 440 48.45 -39.33 29.99
C THR A 440 48.68 -38.28 31.09
N THR A 441 47.60 -37.89 31.80
CA THR A 441 47.31 -38.13 33.25
C THR A 441 46.10 -37.27 33.72
N GLY A 442 45.15 -37.87 34.46
CA GLY A 442 44.08 -37.13 35.20
C GLY A 442 44.41 -37.03 36.71
N PRO A 443 43.47 -36.67 37.62
CA PRO A 443 42.12 -36.10 37.42
C PRO A 443 41.81 -34.85 38.30
N ASN A 444 40.58 -34.31 38.11
CA ASN A 444 39.80 -33.40 38.98
C ASN A 444 40.00 -31.88 38.89
N THR A 445 39.14 -31.24 38.08
CA THR A 445 38.21 -30.21 38.58
C THR A 445 37.05 -30.01 37.59
N LYS A 446 35.82 -30.01 38.10
CA LYS A 446 34.61 -29.70 37.32
C LYS A 446 34.72 -28.29 36.71
N LYS A 447 34.74 -28.21 35.39
CA LYS A 447 34.29 -27.04 34.61
C LYS A 447 33.25 -27.53 33.62
N GLN A 448 32.00 -27.11 33.84
CA GLN A 448 30.98 -27.09 32.79
C GLN A 448 31.43 -26.04 31.76
N ASN A 449 32.08 -26.50 30.70
CA ASN A 449 32.03 -25.86 29.39
C ASN A 449 31.41 -26.91 28.47
N SER A 450 30.10 -26.82 28.23
CA SER A 450 29.52 -27.46 27.06
C SER A 450 29.68 -26.48 25.91
N ASP A 451 30.54 -26.86 24.97
CA ASP A 451 30.74 -26.24 23.67
C ASP A 451 29.41 -25.87 23.00
N GLU A 452 29.13 -24.56 22.93
CA GLU A 452 28.10 -23.97 22.08
C GLU A 452 28.66 -23.61 20.68
N SER A 453 29.79 -24.19 20.29
CA SER A 453 30.53 -23.82 19.08
C SER A 453 30.31 -24.75 17.88
N THR A 454 29.42 -25.75 17.98
CA THR A 454 29.12 -26.63 16.84
C THR A 454 27.79 -26.25 16.18
N VAL A 455 27.89 -25.41 15.16
CA VAL A 455 26.78 -25.10 14.24
C VAL A 455 26.54 -26.30 13.34
N ASN A 456 25.37 -26.93 13.45
CA ASN A 456 24.95 -28.03 12.58
C ASN A 456 23.69 -27.63 11.75
N PRO A 457 23.35 -28.39 10.68
CA PRO A 457 22.20 -28.06 9.82
C PRO A 457 20.85 -27.99 10.56
N GLY A 458 20.73 -28.61 11.73
CA GLY A 458 19.55 -28.56 12.59
C GLY A 458 19.46 -27.25 13.39
N ASN A 459 20.59 -26.78 13.94
CA ASN A 459 20.67 -25.58 14.77
C ASN A 459 20.51 -24.32 13.91
N LEU A 460 21.07 -24.28 12.69
CA LEU A 460 20.97 -23.13 11.81
C LEU A 460 19.61 -23.03 11.07
N LYS A 461 18.97 -24.17 10.77
CA LYS A 461 17.55 -24.18 10.34
C LYS A 461 16.60 -23.71 11.43
N ALA A 462 17.01 -23.70 12.69
CA ALA A 462 16.20 -23.13 13.77
C ALA A 462 16.34 -21.59 13.80
N THR A 463 17.53 -21.05 13.51
CA THR A 463 17.82 -19.60 13.49
C THR A 463 17.34 -18.90 12.21
N LEU A 464 17.37 -19.59 11.06
CA LEU A 464 16.90 -19.07 9.76
C LEU A 464 15.45 -19.44 9.43
N LYS A 465 14.73 -20.07 10.37
CA LYS A 465 13.29 -20.16 10.26
C LYS A 465 12.72 -18.77 10.50
N THR A 466 12.01 -18.23 9.52
CA THR A 466 10.86 -17.37 9.83
C THR A 466 10.08 -18.09 10.94
N PRO A 467 9.79 -17.44 12.08
CA PRO A 467 9.11 -18.10 13.18
C PRO A 467 7.92 -18.90 12.64
N SER A 468 7.97 -20.21 12.88
CA SER A 468 6.92 -21.11 12.43
C SER A 468 5.64 -20.73 13.18
N ILE A 469 4.61 -20.31 12.47
CA ILE A 469 3.24 -20.26 12.99
C ILE A 469 2.78 -21.72 13.14
N SER A 470 3.16 -22.35 14.24
CA SER A 470 2.81 -23.73 14.62
C SER A 470 2.30 -23.72 16.05
N SER A 471 1.23 -24.48 16.28
CA SER A 471 0.56 -24.62 17.57
C SER A 471 1.23 -25.61 18.54
N LYS A 472 2.55 -25.82 18.46
CA LYS A 472 3.25 -26.51 19.56
C LYS A 472 3.68 -25.47 20.58
N GLN A 473 3.14 -25.59 21.79
CA GLN A 473 3.52 -24.79 22.95
C GLN A 473 5.04 -24.80 23.12
N THR A 474 5.64 -23.64 22.95
CA THR A 474 6.93 -23.29 23.53
C THR A 474 6.65 -22.49 24.80
N ASP A 475 7.36 -22.78 25.88
CA ASP A 475 7.13 -22.27 27.25
C ASP A 475 7.46 -20.77 27.43
N SER A 476 7.29 -19.95 26.39
CA SER A 476 7.55 -18.51 26.45
C SER A 476 6.57 -17.76 25.54
N PRO A 477 5.85 -16.73 26.05
CA PRO A 477 4.93 -15.94 25.24
C PRO A 477 5.70 -15.17 24.15
N PRO A 478 5.38 -15.34 22.85
CA PRO A 478 5.99 -14.57 21.76
C PRO A 478 5.44 -13.13 21.65
N GLU A 479 4.65 -12.70 22.62
CA GLU A 479 3.98 -11.38 22.66
C GLU A 479 4.81 -10.31 23.39
N LEU A 480 6.05 -10.63 23.80
CA LEU A 480 6.90 -9.77 24.65
C LEU A 480 8.29 -9.46 24.10
N THR A 481 8.54 -9.67 22.80
CA THR A 481 9.83 -9.27 22.22
C THR A 481 9.64 -8.45 20.95
N ASP A 482 9.87 -7.14 21.08
CA ASP A 482 10.34 -6.23 20.03
C ASP A 482 11.72 -6.68 19.48
N SER A 483 11.86 -7.95 19.10
CA SER A 483 13.14 -8.46 18.62
C SER A 483 13.26 -8.27 17.11
N PRO A 484 14.38 -7.69 16.66
CA PRO A 484 14.65 -7.36 15.26
C PRO A 484 14.67 -8.67 14.44
N GLY A 485 13.81 -8.76 13.42
CA GLY A 485 13.73 -9.90 12.51
C GLY A 485 14.22 -9.52 11.11
N TYR A 486 13.96 -10.37 10.11
CA TYR A 486 14.07 -9.99 8.70
C TYR A 486 12.66 -9.95 8.12
N ARG A 487 12.09 -8.76 7.88
CA ARG A 487 10.74 -8.66 7.31
C ARG A 487 10.75 -9.15 5.87
N ALA A 488 9.98 -10.21 5.60
CA ALA A 488 9.70 -10.69 4.24
C ALA A 488 10.94 -10.68 3.32
N ALA A 489 12.12 -11.10 3.81
CA ALA A 489 13.36 -11.07 3.06
C ALA A 489 13.22 -11.77 1.70
N GLU A 490 12.39 -12.81 1.65
CA GLU A 490 12.01 -13.46 0.42
C GLU A 490 11.37 -12.50 -0.61
N ALA A 491 10.62 -11.47 -0.25
CA ALA A 491 9.95 -10.58 -1.21
C ALA A 491 10.94 -9.76 -2.07
N TYR A 492 12.13 -9.44 -1.56
CA TYR A 492 13.12 -8.60 -2.24
C TYR A 492 14.49 -9.26 -2.45
N VAL A 493 14.78 -10.38 -1.77
CA VAL A 493 15.95 -11.22 -2.04
C VAL A 493 15.55 -12.29 -3.07
N ARG A 494 15.90 -12.02 -4.33
CA ARG A 494 15.66 -12.93 -5.45
C ARG A 494 16.87 -12.95 -6.37
N PRO A 495 17.50 -14.13 -6.56
CA PRO A 495 18.46 -14.28 -7.63
C PRO A 495 17.77 -14.09 -9.00
N SER A 496 17.97 -12.95 -9.65
CA SER A 496 17.58 -12.69 -11.04
C SER A 496 18.78 -12.57 -11.98
N PRO A 497 18.73 -13.10 -13.21
CA PRO A 497 19.80 -12.87 -14.17
C PRO A 497 19.87 -11.42 -14.66
N ILE A 498 21.06 -10.81 -14.59
CA ILE A 498 21.31 -9.43 -15.03
C ILE A 498 21.93 -9.39 -16.44
N ALA A 499 22.69 -10.42 -16.83
CA ALA A 499 23.27 -10.57 -18.17
C ALA A 499 23.28 -12.05 -18.54
N THR A 500 23.17 -12.36 -19.84
CA THR A 500 23.40 -13.71 -20.38
C THR A 500 23.95 -13.63 -21.80
N ALA A 501 24.91 -14.48 -22.14
CA ALA A 501 25.27 -14.74 -23.54
C ALA A 501 24.36 -15.84 -24.13
N GLY A 502 23.15 -15.48 -24.57
CA GLY A 502 22.19 -16.44 -25.15
C GLY A 502 20.72 -16.12 -24.85
N LYS A 503 19.83 -17.11 -25.08
CA LYS A 503 18.38 -16.99 -24.85
C LYS A 503 17.94 -17.96 -23.75
N ILE A 504 17.36 -17.42 -22.66
CA ILE A 504 16.84 -18.22 -21.55
C ILE A 504 15.53 -18.91 -21.98
N SER A 505 15.47 -20.24 -21.87
CA SER A 505 14.29 -21.03 -22.28
C SER A 505 13.36 -21.42 -21.13
N LYS A 506 13.88 -21.60 -19.89
CA LYS A 506 13.09 -21.92 -18.68
C LYS A 506 13.75 -21.36 -17.40
N LEU A 507 13.02 -20.54 -16.64
CA LEU A 507 13.48 -19.98 -15.36
C LEU A 507 13.13 -20.92 -14.19
N ARG A 508 14.00 -21.90 -13.96
CA ARG A 508 14.20 -22.55 -12.65
C ARG A 508 15.70 -22.42 -12.39
N VAL A 509 16.11 -21.55 -11.46
CA VAL A 509 17.48 -21.00 -11.28
C VAL A 509 18.56 -21.88 -11.92
N SER A 510 18.81 -21.58 -13.20
CA SER A 510 19.74 -22.28 -14.07
C SER A 510 20.11 -21.40 -15.28
N THR A 511 21.40 -21.04 -15.40
CA THR A 511 22.23 -20.77 -16.62
C THR A 511 22.34 -19.29 -17.07
N SER A 512 23.42 -18.70 -17.63
CA SER A 512 24.90 -18.82 -17.69
C SER A 512 25.46 -17.40 -17.86
N GLU A 513 26.66 -17.17 -17.31
CA GLU A 513 27.17 -15.89 -16.79
C GLU A 513 26.09 -15.01 -16.15
N ILE A 514 25.61 -15.47 -14.99
CA ILE A 514 24.53 -14.79 -14.28
C ILE A 514 25.11 -13.89 -13.18
N ALA A 515 25.29 -12.61 -13.47
CA ALA A 515 25.32 -11.67 -12.36
C ALA A 515 23.94 -11.71 -11.70
N PHE A 516 23.90 -12.09 -10.43
CA PHE A 516 22.73 -11.94 -9.58
C PHE A 516 22.94 -10.67 -8.77
N LEU A 517 21.86 -9.97 -8.45
CA LEU A 517 21.88 -8.88 -7.49
C LEU A 517 21.28 -9.39 -6.19
N HIS A 518 21.83 -8.91 -5.08
CA HIS A 518 21.38 -9.10 -3.71
C HIS A 518 21.66 -10.48 -3.07
N PHE A 519 22.62 -10.44 -2.15
CA PHE A 519 22.76 -11.19 -0.89
C PHE A 519 22.04 -12.54 -0.76
N ALA A 520 22.54 -13.62 -1.39
CA ALA A 520 22.05 -14.98 -1.06
C ALA A 520 22.92 -16.17 -1.49
N PHE A 521 24.17 -15.99 -1.94
CA PHE A 521 25.04 -17.13 -2.23
C PHE A 521 26.05 -17.31 -1.11
N MET A 522 25.61 -17.88 0.02
CA MET A 522 26.53 -18.34 1.05
C MET A 522 27.35 -19.51 0.48
N PRO A 523 28.68 -19.38 0.24
CA PRO A 523 29.47 -20.40 -0.45
C PRO A 523 29.38 -21.77 0.23
N ASP A 524 29.27 -21.78 1.56
CA ASP A 524 29.23 -22.98 2.39
C ASP A 524 27.83 -23.61 2.46
N LYS A 525 26.80 -22.93 1.94
CA LYS A 525 25.39 -23.34 2.01
C LYS A 525 24.68 -23.30 0.66
N CYS A 526 25.44 -23.10 -0.41
CA CYS A 526 24.99 -23.07 -1.79
C CYS A 526 25.78 -24.10 -2.61
N ASN A 527 25.10 -25.13 -3.10
CA ASN A 527 25.65 -26.08 -4.05
C ASN A 527 25.32 -25.62 -5.48
N VAL A 528 26.34 -25.47 -6.30
CA VAL A 528 26.22 -25.08 -7.70
C VAL A 528 26.66 -26.26 -8.56
N GLU A 529 25.68 -26.96 -9.14
CA GLU A 529 25.91 -28.08 -10.06
C GLU A 529 25.87 -27.54 -11.50
N VAL A 530 26.94 -27.71 -12.28
CA VAL A 530 26.96 -27.34 -13.70
C VAL A 530 27.11 -28.58 -14.57
N SER A 531 26.41 -28.62 -15.69
CA SER A 531 26.56 -29.68 -16.71
C SER A 531 27.88 -29.56 -17.50
N ALA A 532 28.46 -28.36 -17.57
CA ALA A 532 29.73 -28.09 -18.23
C ALA A 532 30.33 -26.77 -17.73
N GLY A 533 31.62 -26.55 -17.96
CA GLY A 533 32.26 -25.27 -17.72
C GLY A 533 32.71 -25.01 -16.27
N LYS A 534 33.00 -23.75 -15.95
CA LYS A 534 33.50 -23.29 -14.64
C LYS A 534 32.61 -22.19 -14.10
N TRP A 535 32.41 -22.14 -12.79
CA TRP A 535 31.63 -21.09 -12.14
C TRP A 535 32.39 -20.48 -10.95
N THR A 536 32.01 -19.27 -10.57
CA THR A 536 32.51 -18.56 -9.38
C THR A 536 31.41 -17.73 -8.75
N ILE A 537 31.40 -17.63 -7.42
CA ILE A 537 30.65 -16.61 -6.68
C ILE A 537 31.64 -15.54 -6.24
N SER A 538 31.43 -14.28 -6.58
CA SER A 538 32.22 -13.14 -6.09
C SER A 538 31.32 -12.12 -5.40
N THR A 539 31.92 -11.30 -4.51
CA THR A 539 31.27 -10.11 -3.95
C THR A 539 32.01 -8.88 -4.49
N ASP A 540 31.29 -8.02 -5.19
CA ASP A 540 31.82 -6.78 -5.77
C ASP A 540 31.16 -5.59 -5.03
N ASP A 541 31.89 -4.50 -4.78
CA ASP A 541 31.35 -3.25 -4.22
C ASP A 541 31.11 -2.28 -5.39
N GLU A 542 29.88 -2.20 -5.88
CA GLU A 542 29.46 -1.31 -6.97
C GLU A 542 28.19 -0.56 -6.55
N ASP A 543 28.04 0.70 -6.99
CA ASP A 543 26.84 1.54 -6.76
C ASP A 543 26.43 1.74 -5.29
N GLY A 544 27.39 1.75 -4.36
CA GLY A 544 27.14 2.06 -2.95
C GLY A 544 26.57 0.90 -2.12
N GLY A 545 26.63 -0.33 -2.63
CA GLY A 545 26.26 -1.55 -1.91
C GLY A 545 27.04 -2.79 -2.36
N MET A 546 27.19 -3.76 -1.46
CA MET A 546 27.87 -5.03 -1.74
C MET A 546 26.97 -5.97 -2.57
N ILE A 547 27.44 -6.42 -3.74
CA ILE A 547 26.68 -7.28 -4.67
C ILE A 547 27.38 -8.64 -4.81
N GLN A 548 26.66 -9.76 -4.58
CA GLN A 548 27.17 -11.11 -4.86
C GLN A 548 26.78 -11.60 -6.26
N ARG A 549 27.74 -12.04 -7.08
CA ARG A 549 27.54 -12.48 -8.49
C ARG A 549 27.96 -13.93 -8.70
N LEU A 550 27.10 -14.77 -9.32
CA LEU A 550 27.45 -16.13 -9.78
C LEU A 550 27.84 -16.14 -11.27
N ARG A 551 29.12 -15.98 -11.57
CA ARG A 551 29.60 -16.09 -12.94
C ARG A 551 29.74 -17.56 -13.33
N TRP A 552 29.32 -17.94 -14.53
CA TRP A 552 29.43 -19.30 -15.05
C TRP A 552 29.78 -19.28 -16.54
N TRP A 553 30.93 -19.86 -16.89
CA TRP A 553 31.48 -19.93 -18.24
C TRP A 553 31.44 -21.36 -18.76
N HIS A 554 30.90 -21.56 -19.96
CA HIS A 554 30.85 -22.85 -20.65
C HIS A 554 31.04 -22.68 -22.16
N ALA A 555 31.23 -23.78 -22.91
CA ALA A 555 31.35 -23.75 -24.37
C ALA A 555 29.98 -23.57 -25.05
N GLU A 556 29.95 -23.28 -26.35
CA GLU A 556 28.68 -23.17 -27.10
C GLU A 556 27.89 -24.50 -27.08
N GLY A 557 26.58 -24.42 -26.77
CA GLY A 557 25.72 -25.60 -26.67
C GLY A 557 24.60 -25.45 -25.63
N GLU A 558 23.75 -26.47 -25.54
CA GLU A 558 22.73 -26.56 -24.50
C GLU A 558 23.34 -27.12 -23.21
N HIS A 559 23.35 -26.29 -22.16
CA HIS A 559 23.92 -26.63 -20.87
C HIS A 559 22.93 -26.28 -19.76
N SER A 560 23.00 -27.00 -18.65
CA SER A 560 22.29 -26.71 -17.40
C SER A 560 23.26 -26.32 -16.28
N ILE A 561 22.78 -25.53 -15.34
CA ILE A 561 23.35 -25.31 -14.01
C ILE A 561 22.21 -25.44 -13.02
N LYS A 562 22.44 -25.87 -11.80
CA LYS A 562 21.40 -25.99 -10.78
C LYS A 562 22.01 -25.46 -9.51
N VAL A 563 21.37 -24.43 -8.97
CA VAL A 563 21.81 -23.82 -7.73
C VAL A 563 20.86 -24.26 -6.62
N THR A 564 21.37 -24.99 -5.64
CA THR A 564 20.61 -25.44 -4.47
C THR A 564 21.26 -24.94 -3.20
N GLY A 565 20.58 -24.04 -2.49
CA GLY A 565 21.05 -23.49 -1.23
C GLY A 565 19.91 -22.88 -0.42
N VAL A 566 20.23 -22.30 0.73
CA VAL A 566 19.28 -21.49 1.49
C VAL A 566 19.13 -20.15 0.77
N ILE A 567 17.94 -19.89 0.23
CA ILE A 567 17.51 -18.55 -0.21
C ILE A 567 16.84 -17.89 0.99
#